data_AF-A0A316KMK0-F1
#
_entry.id   AF-A0A316KMK0-F1
#
_cell.length_a   1.000
_cell.length_b   1.000
_cell.length_c   1.000
_cell.angle_alpha   90.00
_cell.angle_beta   90.00
_cell.angle_gamma   90.00
#
_symmetry.space_group_name_H-M   'P 1'
#
loop_
_entity.id
_entity.type
_entity.pdbx_description
1 polymer ?
#
loop_
_entity_poly.entity_id
_entity_poly.type
_entity_poly.pdbx_seq_one_letter_code
_entity_poly.pdbx_strand_id
1 'polypeptide(L)' 'RLAIASGPAASGFCSASTSAVLRQLPGFESIGRTFFPKRLMADFGKLPGVRTTKLFENDEDDKSVAIAQFESSLATQP' A
#
# COMPACT_ATOMS: atom_id res chain seq x y z
N ARG A 1 -4.68 -1.64 18.30
CA ARG A 1 -3.42 -0.85 18.41
C ARG A 1 -2.18 -1.59 17.89
N LEU A 2 -2.31 -2.75 17.22
CA LEU A 2 -1.16 -3.55 16.76
C LEU A 2 -0.18 -2.76 15.88
N ALA A 3 -0.69 -1.97 14.92
CA ALA A 3 0.17 -1.17 14.03
C ALA A 3 1.07 -0.17 14.80
N ILE A 4 0.55 0.48 15.85
CA ILE A 4 1.33 1.39 16.69
C ILE A 4 2.40 0.62 17.46
N ALA A 5 2.06 -0.55 18.00
CA ALA A 5 3.00 -1.39 18.74
C ALA A 5 4.10 -1.99 17.84
N SER A 6 3.79 -2.28 16.57
CA SER A 6 4.78 -2.76 15.59
C SER A 6 5.80 -1.70 15.18
N GLY A 7 5.49 -0.41 15.40
CA GLY A 7 6.39 0.69 15.07
C GLY A 7 6.64 0.87 13.57
N PRO A 8 7.64 1.68 13.20
CA PRO A 8 7.97 1.93 11.81
C PRO A 8 8.52 0.67 11.13
N ALA A 9 8.11 0.43 9.88
CA ALA A 9 8.71 -0.60 9.05
C ALA A 9 10.09 -0.16 8.58
N ALA A 10 11.07 -1.06 8.60
CA ALA A 10 12.36 -0.84 7.96
C ALA A 10 12.19 -0.62 6.44
N SER A 11 13.12 0.11 5.83
CA SER A 11 13.11 0.39 4.39
C SER A 11 13.01 -0.92 3.57
N GLY A 12 12.00 -1.00 2.70
CA GLY A 12 11.73 -2.20 1.89
C GLY A 12 10.93 -3.31 2.59
N PHE A 13 10.62 -3.19 3.89
CA PHE A 13 9.92 -4.22 4.68
C PHE A 13 8.42 -3.94 4.86
N CYS A 14 7.86 -2.96 4.13
CA CYS A 14 6.47 -2.53 4.30
C CYS A 14 5.47 -3.68 4.22
N SER A 15 5.58 -4.56 3.21
CA SER A 15 4.68 -5.71 3.06
C SER A 15 4.84 -6.74 4.18
N ALA A 16 6.07 -6.95 4.65
CA ALA A 16 6.33 -7.92 5.72
C ALA A 16 5.77 -7.42 7.06
N SER A 17 5.93 -6.14 7.36
CA SER A 17 5.36 -5.51 8.55
C SER A 17 3.82 -5.54 8.50
N THR A 18 3.23 -5.06 7.39
CA THR A 18 1.77 -5.02 7.23
C THR A 18 1.15 -6.41 7.31
N SER A 19 1.70 -7.40 6.60
CA SER A 19 1.18 -8.78 6.64
C SER A 19 1.27 -9.41 8.02
N ALA A 20 2.33 -9.12 8.79
CA ALA A 20 2.48 -9.59 10.17
C ALA A 20 1.44 -8.99 11.11
N VAL A 21 1.08 -7.71 10.94
CA VAL A 21 0.01 -7.06 11.72
C VAL A 21 -1.36 -7.61 11.33
N LEU A 22 -1.66 -7.69 10.03
CA LEU A 22 -2.98 -8.12 9.55
C LEU A 22 -3.34 -9.52 10.02
N ARG A 23 -2.40 -10.47 9.96
CA ARG A 23 -2.65 -11.86 10.33
C ARG A 23 -3.08 -12.07 11.79
N GLN A 24 -2.80 -11.11 12.67
CA GLN A 24 -3.18 -11.15 14.08
C GLN A 24 -4.63 -10.67 14.32
N LEU A 25 -5.30 -10.17 13.29
CA LEU A 25 -6.68 -9.68 13.39
C LEU A 25 -7.68 -10.80 13.13
N PRO A 26 -8.80 -10.84 13.88
CA PRO A 26 -9.91 -11.76 13.60
C PRO A 26 -10.39 -11.62 12.15
N GLY A 27 -10.46 -12.74 11.42
CA GLY A 27 -10.89 -12.79 10.02
C GLY A 27 -9.79 -12.56 8.99
N PHE A 28 -8.53 -12.38 9.42
CA PHE A 28 -7.37 -12.16 8.55
C PHE A 28 -6.26 -13.22 8.73
N GLU A 29 -6.53 -14.28 9.47
CA GLU A 29 -5.56 -15.31 9.87
C GLU A 29 -4.96 -16.06 8.67
N SER A 30 -5.70 -16.10 7.55
CA SER A 30 -5.27 -16.71 6.28
C SER A 30 -4.26 -15.86 5.50
N ILE A 31 -4.01 -14.60 5.88
CA ILE A 31 -3.00 -13.76 5.24
C ILE A 31 -1.60 -14.33 5.54
N GLY A 32 -0.84 -14.62 4.49
CA GLY A 32 0.55 -15.06 4.61
C GLY A 32 1.50 -13.90 4.90
N ARG A 33 2.58 -14.16 5.64
CA ARG A 33 3.71 -13.24 5.72
C ARG A 33 4.42 -13.19 4.36
N THR A 34 4.69 -11.99 3.87
CA THR A 34 5.37 -11.81 2.58
C THR A 34 6.10 -10.47 2.51
N PHE A 35 7.22 -10.46 1.78
CA PHE A 35 7.93 -9.23 1.41
C PHE A 35 7.35 -8.57 0.15
N PHE A 36 6.49 -9.26 -0.59
CA PHE A 36 6.06 -8.83 -1.92
C PHE A 36 4.66 -8.20 -1.88
N PRO A 37 4.51 -6.90 -2.25
CA PRO A 37 3.22 -6.21 -2.18
C PRO A 37 2.10 -6.87 -3.01
N LYS A 38 2.43 -7.33 -4.22
CA LYS A 38 1.46 -8.00 -5.10
C LYS A 38 0.95 -9.31 -4.50
N ARG A 39 1.78 -10.04 -3.74
CA ARG A 39 1.36 -11.26 -3.05
C ARG A 39 0.44 -10.94 -1.88
N LEU A 40 0.75 -9.92 -1.08
CA LEU A 40 -0.12 -9.48 0.01
C LEU A 40 -1.50 -9.05 -0.51
N MET A 41 -1.54 -8.28 -1.61
CA MET A 41 -2.78 -7.91 -2.29
C MET A 41 -3.58 -9.15 -2.72
N ALA A 42 -2.92 -10.14 -3.32
CA ALA A 42 -3.58 -11.37 -3.78
C ALA A 42 -4.13 -12.21 -2.62
N ASP A 43 -3.44 -12.26 -1.47
CA ASP A 43 -3.94 -12.99 -0.30
C ASP A 43 -5.12 -12.27 0.35
N PHE A 44 -5.07 -10.94 0.45
CA PHE A 44 -6.20 -10.14 0.92
C PHE A 44 -7.43 -10.29 0.02
N GLY A 45 -7.22 -10.32 -1.31
CA GLY A 45 -8.29 -10.49 -2.30
C GLY A 45 -9.06 -11.82 -2.20
N LYS A 46 -8.52 -12.83 -1.50
CA LYS A 46 -9.19 -14.12 -1.27
C LYS A 46 -10.17 -14.09 -0.09
N LEU A 47 -10.15 -13.03 0.72
CA LEU A 47 -11.03 -12.93 1.87
C LEU A 47 -12.51 -12.77 1.44
N PRO A 48 -13.46 -13.36 2.17
CA PRO A 48 -14.88 -13.25 1.84
C PRO A 48 -15.34 -11.80 1.72
N GLY A 49 -16.08 -11.49 0.66
CA GLY A 49 -16.66 -10.16 0.43
C GLY A 49 -15.70 -9.11 -0.14
N VAL A 50 -14.41 -9.41 -0.30
CA VAL A 50 -13.47 -8.47 -0.93
C VAL A 50 -13.76 -8.37 -2.43
N ARG A 51 -13.80 -7.14 -2.93
CA ARG A 51 -13.78 -6.82 -4.37
C ARG A 51 -12.50 -6.08 -4.68
N THR A 52 -11.81 -6.50 -5.74
CA THR A 52 -10.55 -5.87 -6.17
C THR A 52 -10.79 -4.99 -7.38
N THR A 53 -10.47 -3.71 -7.25
CA THR A 53 -10.30 -2.78 -8.37
C THR A 53 -8.81 -2.50 -8.51
N LYS A 54 -8.30 -2.55 -9.75
CA LYS A 54 -6.91 -2.20 -10.06
C LYS A 54 -6.91 -0.92 -10.88
N LEU A 55 -6.14 0.06 -10.42
CA LEU A 55 -5.88 1.29 -11.12
C LEU A 55 -4.41 1.24 -11.55
N PHE A 56 -4.16 1.61 -12.80
CA PHE A 56 -2.82 1.73 -13.35
C PHE A 56 -2.67 3.15 -13.86
N GLU A 57 -1.55 3.78 -13.52
CA GLU A 57 -1.18 5.06 -14.10
C GLU A 57 -0.60 4.77 -15.50
N ASN A 58 -0.97 5.62 -16.46
CA ASN A 58 -0.49 5.54 -17.84
C ASN A 58 0.32 6.80 -18.21
N ASP A 59 0.72 7.58 -17.20
CA ASP A 59 1.67 8.66 -17.39
C ASP A 59 3.07 8.09 -17.61
N GLU A 60 3.95 8.92 -18.16
CA GLU A 60 5.33 8.53 -18.36
C GLU A 60 6.04 8.39 -17.01
N ASP A 61 7.02 7.49 -16.93
CA ASP A 61 7.89 7.36 -15.74
C ASP A 61 8.62 8.69 -15.42
N ASP A 62 8.78 9.56 -16.43
CA ASP A 62 9.27 10.92 -16.22
C ASP A 62 8.23 11.78 -15.49
N LYS A 63 8.46 11.95 -14.19
CA LYS A 63 7.62 12.76 -13.31
C LYS A 63 7.85 14.26 -13.45
N SER A 64 8.71 14.72 -14.37
CA SER A 64 8.99 16.15 -14.58
C SER A 64 7.70 16.95 -14.84
N VAL A 65 6.79 16.40 -15.66
CA VAL A 65 5.50 17.02 -15.98
C VAL A 65 4.60 17.10 -14.74
N ALA A 66 4.48 16.00 -13.98
CA ALA A 66 3.66 15.97 -12.77
C ALA A 66 4.18 16.94 -11.69
N ILE A 67 5.51 17.03 -11.53
CA ILE A 67 6.15 17.98 -10.62
C ILE A 67 5.86 19.41 -11.05
N ALA A 68 6.07 19.75 -12.33
CA ALA A 68 5.83 21.10 -12.84
C ALA A 68 4.35 21.53 -12.66
N GLN A 69 3.41 20.61 -12.90
CA GLN A 69 1.98 20.85 -12.67
C GLN A 69 1.67 21.10 -11.18
N PHE A 70 2.27 20.31 -10.28
CA PHE A 70 2.10 20.49 -8.84
C PHE A 70 2.66 21.83 -8.36
N GLU A 71 3.88 22.20 -8.78
CA GLU A 71 4.49 23.48 -8.46
C GLU A 71 3.68 24.68 -8.96
N SER A 72 3.16 24.60 -10.20
CA SER A 72 2.25 25.62 -10.73
C SER A 72 0.97 25.74 -9.89
N SER A 73 0.41 24.61 -9.43
CA SER A 73 -0.77 24.62 -8.56
C SER A 73 -0.51 25.25 -7.19
N LEU A 74 0.70 25.12 -6.64
CA LEU A 74 1.10 25.78 -5.39
C LEU A 74 1.29 27.28 -5.59
N ALA A 75 1.88 27.69 -6.72
CA ALA A 75 2.10 29.12 -7.03
C ALA A 75 0.80 29.90 -7.29
N THR A 76 -0.29 29.20 -7.61
CA THR A 76 -1.60 29.80 -7.89
C THR A 76 -2.59 29.67 -6.73
N GLN A 77 -2.19 29.04 -5.61
CA GLN A 77 -2.98 29.04 -4.37
C GLN A 77 -2.81 30.40 -3.65
N PRO A 78 -3.91 31.06 -3.25
CA PRO A 78 -3.86 32.34 -2.53
C PRO A 78 -3.26 32.22 -1.12
#